data_AF-A0A8C5QMG6-F1
#
_entry.id   AF-A0A8C5QMG6-F1
#
_cell.length_a   1.000
_cell.length_b   1.000
_cell.length_c   1.000
_cell.angle_alpha   90.00
_cell.angle_beta   90.00
_cell.angle_gamma   90.00
#
_symmetry.space_group_name_H-M   'P 1'
#
loop_
_entity.id
_entity.type
_entity.pdbx_description
1 polymer ?
#
loop_
_entity_poly.entity_id
_entity_poly.type
_entity_poly.pdbx_seq_one_letter_code
_entity_poly.pdbx_strand_id
1 'polypeptide(L)'
;MLRESLKEYQKISQQVDLANVCAQYRQVRFYEGVVELSLTAAEKKDPQGLGLHFHKNGEPEEDAVGFQAFQDRLNSYKCITDALQELVNQSKAAPQSPSVPKKPGPPVLSSDPNMLSNEEASLHFDQMLKLAQRSTDELFNIALFNWLIQADLTDKLLELNSPYLEPYLVRMSKVDPNKVRFMDLLWQYYEKNRNFSSAAKVVAKLADLHSTDILLRQRIEYISRAILSAKSSTGISAVCADGEFVHMLEEKMEVARIQLQIHDTLLKRFSHHASVQDAVAQLDSQLMDITKLYAEFADPFRLSECKLAIIHCANHSDPIMVQTLWQEIIERELSDSKDMDPANRMQSLNLKLTSLGKIYSHTPQYFPLEFLVQYLEQQVCILNWDVGFVTYTMQGIGVPIPKLLEVYDHLFKAREPCWNRLKKPLHLLECIHILISKFVQDPNQIPNYERRRFINTCLDAIACYLVDLQSMNSTSVLQTTIGNFKSLQAKLERLG
;
A
#
# COMPACT_ATOMS: atom_id res chain seq x y z
N MET A 1 -20.75 56.15 -0.51
CA MET A 1 -21.84 55.59 -1.33
C MET A 1 -22.07 54.10 -1.15
N LEU A 2 -21.24 53.16 -1.65
CA LEU A 2 -21.57 51.71 -1.57
C LEU A 2 -21.63 51.14 -0.14
N ARG A 3 -20.72 51.57 0.76
CA ARG A 3 -20.78 51.21 2.19
C ARG A 3 -21.95 51.86 2.94
N GLU A 4 -22.44 53.00 2.46
CA GLU A 4 -23.60 53.67 3.06
C GLU A 4 -24.91 53.03 2.59
N SER A 5 -24.99 52.66 1.31
CA SER A 5 -26.13 51.87 0.81
C SER A 5 -26.21 50.52 1.52
N LEU A 6 -25.07 49.87 1.76
CA LEU A 6 -25.02 48.64 2.55
C LEU A 6 -25.57 48.82 3.96
N LYS A 7 -25.22 49.92 4.67
CA LYS A 7 -25.77 50.21 6.00
C LYS A 7 -27.28 50.43 5.98
N GLU A 8 -27.82 51.07 4.96
CA GLU A 8 -29.27 51.25 4.82
C GLU A 8 -29.98 49.92 4.46
N TYR A 9 -29.43 49.13 3.55
CA TYR A 9 -29.98 47.81 3.23
C TYR A 9 -29.88 46.82 4.41
N GLN A 10 -28.83 46.90 5.23
CA GLN A 10 -28.73 46.14 6.47
C GLN A 10 -29.86 46.48 7.44
N LYS A 11 -30.36 47.72 7.49
CA LYS A 11 -31.50 48.08 8.36
C LYS A 11 -32.81 47.45 7.89
N ILE A 12 -32.99 47.25 6.59
CA ILE A 12 -34.25 46.77 5.96
C ILE A 12 -34.15 45.28 5.55
N SER A 13 -33.11 44.55 5.98
CA SER A 13 -32.75 43.23 5.43
C SER A 13 -33.80 42.11 5.56
N GLN A 14 -34.89 42.30 6.33
CA GLN A 14 -36.00 41.35 6.43
C GLN A 14 -36.99 41.42 5.24
N GLN A 15 -37.11 42.56 4.56
CA GLN A 15 -38.12 42.80 3.50
C GLN A 15 -37.50 43.05 2.11
N VAL A 16 -36.18 43.03 2.01
CA VAL A 16 -35.46 43.34 0.77
C VAL A 16 -35.35 42.09 -0.10
N ASP A 17 -35.54 42.27 -1.41
CA ASP A 17 -35.20 41.27 -2.42
C ASP A 17 -33.67 41.13 -2.53
N LEU A 18 -33.14 40.23 -1.69
CA LEU A 18 -31.71 39.95 -1.56
C LEU A 18 -31.09 39.54 -2.90
N ALA A 19 -31.82 38.83 -3.77
CA ALA A 19 -31.29 38.36 -5.04
C ALA A 19 -30.97 39.54 -5.98
N ASN A 20 -31.89 40.50 -6.09
CA ASN A 20 -31.73 41.67 -6.94
C ASN A 20 -30.65 42.63 -6.41
N VAL A 21 -30.61 42.88 -5.11
CA VAL A 21 -29.57 43.73 -4.50
C VAL A 21 -28.18 43.08 -4.61
N CYS A 22 -28.08 41.76 -4.40
CA CYS A 22 -26.83 41.03 -4.61
C CYS A 22 -26.41 41.02 -6.09
N ALA A 23 -27.34 40.97 -7.04
CA ALA A 23 -27.02 41.09 -8.47
C ALA A 23 -26.46 42.48 -8.82
N GLN A 24 -27.02 43.55 -8.25
CA GLN A 24 -26.50 44.90 -8.45
C GLN A 24 -25.12 45.09 -7.81
N TYR A 25 -24.90 44.59 -6.59
CA TYR A 25 -23.58 44.65 -5.95
C TYR A 25 -22.52 43.83 -6.68
N ARG A 26 -22.91 42.70 -7.30
CA ARG A 26 -22.03 41.93 -8.19
C ARG A 26 -21.59 42.73 -9.41
N GLN A 27 -22.51 43.46 -10.07
CA GLN A 27 -22.18 44.29 -11.23
C GLN A 27 -21.17 45.40 -10.90
N VAL A 28 -21.22 45.93 -9.67
CA VAL A 28 -20.30 46.99 -9.20
C VAL A 28 -19.04 46.40 -8.54
N ARG A 29 -18.83 45.08 -8.62
CA ARG A 29 -17.68 44.36 -8.04
C ARG A 29 -17.54 44.53 -6.51
N PHE A 30 -18.64 44.82 -5.82
CA PHE A 30 -18.67 45.02 -4.37
C PHE A 30 -19.01 43.71 -3.63
N TYR A 31 -18.13 42.72 -3.74
CA TYR A 31 -18.33 41.37 -3.18
C TYR A 31 -18.32 41.35 -1.64
N GLU A 32 -17.56 42.24 -0.99
CA GLU A 32 -17.57 42.42 0.48
C GLU A 32 -18.99 42.69 0.98
N GLY A 33 -19.73 43.55 0.29
CA GLY A 33 -21.09 43.88 0.68
C GLY A 33 -22.13 42.80 0.43
N VAL A 34 -21.92 41.95 -0.58
CA VAL A 34 -22.80 40.79 -0.84
C VAL A 34 -22.72 39.81 0.33
N VAL A 35 -21.51 39.52 0.82
CA VAL A 35 -21.29 38.62 1.96
C VAL A 35 -21.87 39.22 3.24
N GLU A 36 -21.51 40.45 3.57
CA GLU A 36 -21.99 41.08 4.81
C GLU A 36 -23.51 41.26 4.85
N LEU A 37 -24.12 41.71 3.74
CA LEU A 37 -25.57 41.89 3.66
C LEU A 37 -26.30 40.55 3.79
N SER A 38 -25.84 39.51 3.10
CA SER A 38 -26.46 38.19 3.11
C SER A 38 -26.35 37.51 4.48
N LEU A 39 -25.20 37.65 5.16
CA LEU A 39 -25.02 37.18 6.54
C LEU A 39 -25.92 37.94 7.52
N THR A 40 -25.98 39.26 7.40
CA THR A 40 -26.85 40.11 8.25
C THR A 40 -28.34 39.78 8.02
N ALA A 41 -28.73 39.52 6.78
CA ALA A 41 -30.09 39.12 6.45
C ALA A 41 -30.44 37.75 7.01
N ALA A 42 -29.51 36.79 6.94
CA ALA A 42 -29.68 35.46 7.53
C ALA A 42 -29.81 35.50 9.06
N GLU A 43 -29.05 36.36 9.74
CA GLU A 43 -29.14 36.57 11.19
C GLU A 43 -30.44 37.27 11.60
N LYS A 44 -30.88 38.30 10.86
CA LYS A 44 -32.13 39.00 11.17
C LYS A 44 -33.39 38.21 10.83
N LYS A 45 -33.32 37.24 9.90
CA LYS A 45 -34.42 36.33 9.59
C LYS A 45 -34.56 35.20 10.61
N ASP A 46 -33.46 34.78 11.24
CA ASP A 46 -33.48 33.79 12.32
C ASP A 46 -32.65 34.26 13.54
N PRO A 47 -33.16 35.21 14.35
CA PRO A 47 -32.44 35.71 15.52
C PRO A 47 -32.34 34.70 16.66
N GLN A 48 -33.20 33.67 16.65
CA GLN A 48 -33.29 32.65 17.70
C GLN A 48 -32.44 31.41 17.39
N GLY A 49 -31.87 31.31 16.18
CA GLY A 49 -31.07 30.16 15.75
C GLY A 49 -31.88 28.88 15.59
N LEU A 50 -33.17 28.99 15.27
CA LEU A 50 -34.08 27.85 15.11
C LEU A 50 -33.62 26.93 13.99
N GLY A 51 -33.06 27.47 12.90
CA GLY A 51 -32.48 26.69 11.81
C GLY A 51 -31.26 25.87 12.26
N LEU A 52 -30.48 26.36 13.22
CA LEU A 52 -29.31 25.64 13.75
C LEU A 52 -29.74 24.48 14.64
N HIS A 53 -30.78 24.69 15.45
CA HIS A 53 -31.39 23.65 16.27
C HIS A 53 -31.98 22.53 15.40
N PHE A 54 -32.71 22.90 14.33
CA PHE A 54 -33.23 21.96 13.34
C PHE A 54 -32.12 21.10 12.72
N HIS A 55 -31.03 21.75 12.28
CA HIS A 55 -29.89 21.05 11.71
C HIS A 55 -29.15 20.16 12.72
N LYS A 56 -28.99 20.57 13.99
CA LYS A 56 -28.34 19.76 15.02
C LYS A 56 -29.15 18.53 15.42
N ASN A 57 -30.48 18.59 15.35
CA ASN A 57 -31.36 17.49 15.69
C ASN A 57 -31.58 16.47 14.56
N GLY A 58 -30.92 16.66 13.40
CA GLY A 58 -30.95 15.68 12.31
C GLY A 58 -32.19 15.79 11.42
N GLU A 59 -32.70 17.02 11.22
CA GLU A 59 -33.81 17.32 10.30
C GLU A 59 -35.11 16.56 10.62
N PRO A 60 -35.68 16.72 11.85
CA PRO A 60 -36.95 16.09 12.20
C PRO A 60 -38.10 16.64 11.34
N GLU A 61 -38.82 15.77 10.63
CA GLU A 61 -39.96 16.15 9.75
C GLU A 61 -41.09 16.89 10.49
N GLU A 62 -41.16 16.80 11.82
CA GLU A 62 -42.20 17.42 12.65
C GLU A 62 -41.97 18.93 12.90
N ASP A 63 -40.76 19.45 12.71
CA ASP A 63 -40.43 20.86 13.00
C ASP A 63 -40.49 21.74 11.73
N ALA A 64 -41.70 22.04 11.29
CA ALA A 64 -41.96 22.90 10.14
C ALA A 64 -41.43 24.34 10.31
N VAL A 65 -41.33 24.83 11.55
CA VAL A 65 -40.84 26.18 11.86
C VAL A 65 -39.32 26.23 11.75
N GLY A 66 -38.63 25.21 12.27
CA GLY A 66 -37.19 25.02 12.08
C GLY A 66 -36.80 24.81 10.62
N PHE A 67 -37.60 24.06 9.85
CA PHE A 67 -37.38 23.86 8.42
C PHE A 67 -37.50 25.16 7.60
N GLN A 68 -38.53 25.96 7.86
CA GLN A 68 -38.72 27.25 7.18
C GLN A 68 -37.57 28.22 7.48
N ALA A 69 -37.17 28.33 8.76
CA ALA A 69 -36.02 29.15 9.14
C ALA A 69 -34.71 28.67 8.48
N PHE A 70 -34.49 27.35 8.39
CA PHE A 70 -33.35 26.77 7.69
C PHE A 70 -33.37 27.09 6.18
N GLN A 71 -34.52 26.97 5.51
CA GLN A 71 -34.66 27.27 4.09
C GLN A 71 -34.44 28.76 3.79
N ASP A 72 -34.92 29.65 4.65
CA ASP A 72 -34.73 31.10 4.51
C ASP A 72 -33.27 31.53 4.70
N ARG A 73 -32.53 30.84 5.59
CA ARG A 73 -31.08 31.01 5.75
C ARG A 73 -30.33 30.45 4.53
N LEU A 74 -30.67 29.26 4.05
CA LEU A 74 -30.09 28.68 2.83
C LEU A 74 -30.28 29.57 1.60
N ASN A 75 -31.46 30.17 1.43
CA ASN A 75 -31.71 31.12 0.34
C ASN A 75 -30.80 32.35 0.41
N SER A 76 -30.54 32.85 1.62
CA SER A 76 -29.60 33.95 1.85
C SER A 76 -28.16 33.54 1.55
N TYR A 77 -27.75 32.33 1.94
CA TYR A 77 -26.43 31.79 1.63
C TYR A 77 -26.25 31.48 0.15
N LYS A 78 -27.34 31.09 -0.54
CA LYS A 78 -27.32 30.81 -1.98
C LYS A 78 -26.86 32.03 -2.78
N CYS A 79 -27.26 33.24 -2.38
CA CYS A 79 -26.77 34.47 -3.02
C CYS A 79 -25.24 34.62 -2.91
N ILE A 80 -24.64 34.15 -1.81
CA ILE A 80 -23.18 34.14 -1.60
C ILE A 80 -22.54 33.06 -2.48
N THR A 81 -23.07 31.83 -2.47
CA THR A 81 -22.51 30.72 -3.25
C THR A 81 -22.65 30.96 -4.75
N ASP A 82 -23.73 31.58 -5.22
CA ASP A 82 -23.93 31.94 -6.63
C ASP A 82 -22.90 32.98 -7.08
N ALA A 83 -22.63 33.99 -6.24
CA ALA A 83 -21.59 34.98 -6.51
C ALA A 83 -20.18 34.35 -6.53
N LEU A 84 -19.89 33.41 -5.63
CA LEU A 84 -18.64 32.65 -5.65
C LEU A 84 -18.54 31.74 -6.89
N GLN A 85 -19.64 31.11 -7.30
CA GLN A 85 -19.68 30.24 -8.48
C GLN A 85 -19.44 31.02 -9.76
N GLU A 86 -20.00 32.22 -9.89
CA GLU A 86 -19.72 33.12 -11.01
C GLU A 86 -18.24 33.49 -11.07
N LEU A 87 -17.62 33.83 -9.93
CA LEU A 87 -16.18 34.12 -9.86
C LEU A 87 -15.31 32.91 -10.24
N VAL A 88 -15.68 31.70 -9.82
CA VAL A 88 -14.98 30.45 -10.19
C VAL A 88 -15.14 30.15 -11.67
N ASN A 89 -16.33 30.36 -12.23
CA ASN A 89 -16.57 30.14 -13.65
C ASN A 89 -15.78 31.16 -14.51
N GLN A 90 -15.67 32.40 -14.05
CA GLN A 90 -14.88 33.44 -14.70
C GLN A 90 -13.37 33.17 -14.57
N SER A 91 -12.88 32.65 -13.45
CA SER A 91 -11.46 32.32 -13.29
C SER A 91 -11.03 31.09 -14.10
N LYS A 92 -11.93 30.10 -14.27
CA LYS A 92 -11.73 28.90 -15.10
C LYS A 92 -11.98 29.14 -16.59
N ALA A 93 -12.61 30.26 -16.97
CA ALA A 93 -12.80 30.59 -18.37
C ALA A 93 -11.42 30.73 -19.05
N ALA A 94 -11.14 29.87 -20.03
CA ALA A 94 -9.96 30.02 -20.86
C ALA A 94 -9.99 31.42 -21.52
N PRO A 95 -8.84 32.11 -21.67
CA PRO A 95 -8.79 33.29 -22.52
C PRO A 95 -9.34 32.85 -23.88
N GLN A 96 -10.47 33.43 -24.30
CA GLN A 96 -11.11 33.02 -25.54
C GLN A 96 -10.07 33.08 -26.66
N SER A 97 -9.79 31.92 -27.26
CA SER A 97 -9.00 31.89 -28.50
C SER A 97 -9.73 32.79 -29.50
N PRO A 98 -9.04 33.74 -30.16
CA PRO A 98 -9.70 34.71 -31.02
C PRO A 98 -10.43 33.95 -32.13
N SER A 99 -11.75 33.96 -32.08
CA SER A 99 -12.57 33.42 -33.16
C SER A 99 -12.34 34.29 -34.39
N VAL A 100 -11.95 33.67 -35.51
CA VAL A 100 -11.73 34.36 -36.78
C VAL A 100 -12.99 35.15 -37.15
N PRO A 101 -12.93 36.50 -37.25
CA PRO A 101 -14.10 37.29 -37.59
C PRO A 101 -14.60 36.93 -39.00
N LYS A 102 -15.90 36.65 -39.15
CA LYS A 102 -16.53 36.39 -40.47
C LYS A 102 -16.61 37.62 -41.38
N LYS A 103 -16.04 38.77 -40.99
CA LYS A 103 -15.97 39.99 -41.79
C LYS A 103 -14.55 40.59 -41.74
N PRO A 104 -13.98 41.03 -42.88
CA PRO A 104 -12.70 41.74 -42.87
C PRO A 104 -12.88 43.12 -42.23
N GLY A 105 -12.24 43.31 -41.09
CA GLY A 105 -12.21 44.53 -40.29
C GLY A 105 -11.19 44.35 -39.15
N PRO A 106 -10.75 45.44 -38.49
CA PRO A 106 -9.83 45.33 -37.36
C PRO A 106 -10.42 44.37 -36.31
N PRO A 107 -9.59 43.56 -35.63
CA PRO A 107 -10.07 42.58 -34.67
C PRO A 107 -10.94 43.30 -33.64
N VAL A 108 -12.21 42.90 -33.56
CA VAL A 108 -13.10 43.37 -32.52
C VAL A 108 -12.60 42.69 -31.26
N LEU A 109 -11.73 43.38 -30.51
CA LEU A 109 -11.51 43.10 -29.10
C LEU A 109 -12.81 43.46 -28.39
N SER A 110 -13.85 42.63 -28.54
CA SER A 110 -14.98 42.66 -27.62
C SER A 110 -14.55 41.97 -26.33
N SER A 111 -13.51 42.51 -25.69
CA SER A 111 -13.32 42.35 -24.25
C SER A 111 -14.41 43.21 -23.62
N ASP A 112 -15.52 42.57 -23.23
CA ASP A 112 -16.55 43.26 -22.45
C ASP A 112 -15.87 43.95 -21.26
N PRO A 113 -16.14 45.24 -20.98
CA PRO A 113 -15.55 45.95 -19.83
C PRO A 113 -15.91 45.33 -18.46
N ASN A 114 -16.82 44.36 -18.46
CA ASN A 114 -17.22 43.55 -17.31
C ASN A 114 -16.52 42.18 -17.20
N MET A 115 -15.69 41.76 -18.16
CA MET A 115 -14.88 40.55 -17.98
C MET A 115 -13.71 40.86 -17.05
N LEU A 116 -13.75 40.26 -15.84
CA LEU A 116 -12.59 40.23 -14.96
C LEU A 116 -11.48 39.43 -15.64
N SER A 117 -10.23 39.85 -15.44
CA SER A 117 -9.09 38.98 -15.76
C SER A 117 -9.12 37.77 -14.83
N ASN A 118 -8.58 36.62 -15.28
CA ASN A 118 -8.58 35.40 -14.46
C ASN A 118 -7.87 35.62 -13.10
N GLU A 119 -6.89 36.52 -13.06
CA GLU A 119 -6.15 36.92 -11.83
C GLU A 119 -7.00 37.78 -10.90
N GLU A 120 -7.76 38.75 -11.43
CA GLU A 120 -8.67 39.59 -10.63
C GLU A 120 -9.84 38.76 -10.07
N ALA A 121 -10.38 37.83 -10.86
CA ALA A 121 -11.44 36.92 -10.41
C ALA A 121 -10.96 36.03 -9.26
N SER A 122 -9.73 35.49 -9.34
CA SER A 122 -9.12 34.72 -8.25
C SER A 122 -8.87 35.56 -7.00
N LEU A 123 -8.42 36.81 -7.16
CA LEU A 123 -8.19 37.71 -6.03
C LEU A 123 -9.49 38.07 -5.30
N HIS A 124 -10.55 38.36 -6.04
CA HIS A 124 -11.86 38.65 -5.46
C HIS A 124 -12.47 37.41 -4.81
N PHE A 125 -12.27 36.23 -5.40
CA PHE A 125 -12.64 34.96 -4.79
C PHE A 125 -11.94 34.76 -3.44
N ASP A 126 -10.61 34.92 -3.37
CA ASP A 126 -9.84 34.78 -2.13
C ASP A 126 -10.25 35.82 -1.08
N GLN A 127 -10.55 37.06 -1.48
CA GLN A 127 -11.06 38.09 -0.59
C GLN A 127 -12.43 37.71 -0.01
N MET A 128 -13.35 37.24 -0.86
CA MET A 128 -14.68 36.83 -0.47
C MET A 128 -14.64 35.60 0.46
N LEU A 129 -13.73 34.66 0.19
CA LEU A 129 -13.48 33.50 1.03
C LEU A 129 -12.92 33.88 2.41
N LYS A 130 -11.97 34.82 2.46
CA LYS A 130 -11.44 35.37 3.74
C LYS A 130 -12.52 36.07 4.57
N LEU A 131 -13.45 36.77 3.93
CA LEU A 131 -14.59 37.38 4.61
C LEU A 131 -15.57 36.32 5.12
N ALA A 132 -15.83 35.29 4.31
CA ALA A 132 -16.66 34.16 4.70
C ALA A 132 -16.07 33.39 5.91
N GLN A 133 -14.75 33.20 5.97
CA GLN A 133 -14.06 32.58 7.12
C GLN A 133 -14.21 33.36 8.44
N ARG A 134 -14.40 34.68 8.40
CA ARG A 134 -14.59 35.51 9.60
C ARG A 134 -15.99 35.36 10.20
N SER A 135 -16.91 34.73 9.49
CA SER A 135 -18.27 34.53 9.97
C SER A 135 -18.28 33.55 11.15
N THR A 136 -19.02 33.91 12.20
CA THR A 136 -19.24 33.06 13.39
C THR A 136 -20.40 32.09 13.22
N ASP A 137 -21.10 32.15 12.09
CA ASP A 137 -22.31 31.38 11.81
C ASP A 137 -21.97 29.96 11.36
N GLU A 138 -22.23 28.98 12.22
CA GLU A 138 -21.95 27.55 11.98
C GLU A 138 -22.71 27.03 10.74
N LEU A 139 -23.96 27.44 10.55
CA LEU A 139 -24.79 27.01 9.42
C LEU A 139 -24.29 27.53 8.07
N PHE A 140 -23.83 28.79 8.03
CA PHE A 140 -23.22 29.34 6.84
C PHE A 140 -21.92 28.63 6.49
N ASN A 141 -21.06 28.37 7.49
CA ASN A 141 -19.82 27.62 7.27
C ASN A 141 -20.10 26.22 6.71
N ILE A 142 -21.12 25.52 7.23
CA ILE A 142 -21.57 24.22 6.72
C ILE A 142 -22.05 24.33 5.26
N ALA A 143 -22.89 25.33 4.94
CA ALA A 143 -23.37 25.55 3.58
C ALA A 143 -22.23 25.88 2.60
N LEU A 144 -21.25 26.67 3.05
CA LEU A 144 -20.05 27.00 2.29
C LEU A 144 -19.18 25.76 2.04
N PHE A 145 -18.98 24.90 3.04
CA PHE A 145 -18.22 23.65 2.88
C PHE A 145 -18.91 22.71 1.89
N ASN A 146 -20.24 22.57 1.99
CA ASN A 146 -21.04 21.82 1.01
C ASN A 146 -20.83 22.33 -0.41
N TRP A 147 -20.93 23.65 -0.60
CA TRP A 147 -20.72 24.26 -1.91
C TRP A 147 -19.30 24.04 -2.43
N LEU A 148 -18.26 24.20 -1.59
CA LEU A 148 -16.86 23.96 -1.98
C LEU A 148 -16.62 22.51 -2.43
N ILE A 149 -17.25 21.55 -1.76
CA ILE A 149 -17.17 20.13 -2.14
C ILE A 149 -17.89 19.88 -3.47
N GLN A 150 -19.08 20.46 -3.67
CA GLN A 150 -19.83 20.36 -4.93
C GLN A 150 -19.10 21.03 -6.11
N ALA A 151 -18.35 22.10 -5.85
CA ALA A 151 -17.56 22.83 -6.84
C ALA A 151 -16.17 22.22 -7.12
N ASP A 152 -15.83 21.09 -6.48
CA ASP A 152 -14.54 20.39 -6.58
C ASP A 152 -13.34 21.28 -6.17
N LEU A 153 -13.55 22.13 -5.16
CA LEU A 153 -12.54 23.06 -4.60
C LEU A 153 -12.04 22.56 -3.24
N THR A 154 -11.69 21.29 -3.16
CA THR A 154 -11.25 20.62 -1.92
C THR A 154 -9.94 21.16 -1.40
N ASP A 155 -9.00 21.55 -2.27
CA ASP A 155 -7.73 22.15 -1.85
C ASP A 155 -7.95 23.46 -1.09
N LYS A 156 -8.87 24.29 -1.58
CA LYS A 156 -9.26 25.55 -0.91
C LYS A 156 -10.00 25.31 0.38
N LEU A 157 -10.83 24.26 0.46
CA LEU A 157 -11.48 23.83 1.71
C LEU A 157 -10.44 23.47 2.78
N LEU A 158 -9.38 22.74 2.40
CA LEU A 158 -8.31 22.33 3.31
C LEU A 158 -7.43 23.50 3.78
N GLU A 159 -7.36 24.59 3.01
CA GLU A 159 -6.72 25.85 3.43
C GLU A 159 -7.57 26.62 4.46
N LEU A 160 -8.86 26.30 4.61
CA LEU A 160 -9.74 26.95 5.58
C LEU A 160 -9.48 26.44 7.00
N ASN A 161 -8.78 27.24 7.80
CA ASN A 161 -8.66 27.02 9.25
C ASN A 161 -9.93 27.47 9.98
N SER A 162 -11.03 26.73 9.81
CA SER A 162 -12.28 26.94 10.56
C SER A 162 -12.48 25.85 11.62
N PRO A 163 -12.84 26.20 12.86
CA PRO A 163 -13.09 25.22 13.93
C PRO A 163 -14.34 24.36 13.69
N TYR A 164 -15.21 24.76 12.75
CA TYR A 164 -16.44 24.06 12.41
C TYR A 164 -16.25 22.99 11.32
N LEU A 165 -15.11 22.99 10.62
CA LEU A 165 -14.85 22.07 9.51
C LEU A 165 -14.70 20.62 9.98
N GLU A 166 -14.00 20.39 11.08
CA GLU A 166 -13.82 19.05 11.65
C GLU A 166 -15.14 18.41 12.12
N PRO A 167 -15.97 19.06 12.97
CA PRO A 167 -17.27 18.52 13.36
C PRO A 167 -18.17 18.21 12.17
N TYR A 168 -18.13 19.06 11.14
CA TYR A 168 -18.89 18.88 9.91
C TYR A 168 -18.46 17.63 9.13
N LEU A 169 -17.16 17.47 8.84
CA LEU A 169 -16.62 16.31 8.12
C LEU A 169 -16.85 15.00 8.89
N VAL A 170 -16.70 15.02 10.22
CA VAL A 170 -16.98 13.87 11.08
C VAL A 170 -18.47 13.48 11.04
N ARG A 171 -19.38 14.45 10.95
CA ARG A 171 -20.81 14.18 10.82
C ARG A 171 -21.14 13.62 9.43
N MET A 172 -20.62 14.23 8.38
CA MET A 172 -20.87 13.79 6.99
C MET A 172 -20.33 12.39 6.72
N SER A 173 -19.16 12.04 7.27
CA SER A 173 -18.62 10.67 7.16
C SER A 173 -19.51 9.59 7.81
N LYS A 174 -20.43 9.95 8.71
CA LYS A 174 -21.38 9.01 9.34
C LYS A 174 -22.70 8.91 8.59
N VAL A 175 -23.22 10.05 8.12
CA VAL A 175 -24.58 10.18 7.60
C VAL A 175 -24.66 9.92 6.09
N ASP A 176 -23.67 10.38 5.32
CA ASP A 176 -23.73 10.36 3.85
C ASP A 176 -23.33 8.98 3.29
N PRO A 177 -23.93 8.49 2.19
CA PRO A 177 -23.45 7.32 1.44
C PRO A 177 -22.01 7.46 0.91
N ASN A 178 -21.52 8.67 0.59
CA ASN A 178 -20.17 8.93 0.08
C ASN A 178 -19.09 8.99 1.17
N LYS A 179 -19.15 8.09 2.15
CA LYS A 179 -18.28 8.08 3.35
C LYS A 179 -16.79 8.17 3.05
N VAL A 180 -16.36 7.50 1.97
CA VAL A 180 -14.95 7.44 1.55
C VAL A 180 -14.42 8.83 1.23
N ARG A 181 -15.13 9.62 0.41
CA ARG A 181 -14.71 10.98 0.02
C ARG A 181 -14.60 11.91 1.22
N PHE A 182 -15.55 11.86 2.15
CA PHE A 182 -15.50 12.70 3.35
C PHE A 182 -14.39 12.29 4.31
N MET A 183 -14.14 10.99 4.47
CA MET A 183 -13.01 10.51 5.26
C MET A 183 -11.67 10.87 4.61
N ASP A 184 -11.59 10.88 3.28
CA ASP A 184 -10.40 11.32 2.55
C ASP A 184 -10.08 12.79 2.84
N LEU A 185 -11.09 13.66 2.76
CA LEU A 185 -10.94 15.07 3.11
C LEU A 185 -10.58 15.27 4.59
N LEU A 186 -11.13 14.45 5.48
CA LEU A 186 -10.89 14.55 6.91
C LEU A 186 -9.44 14.25 7.28
N TRP A 187 -8.82 13.20 6.72
CA TRP A 187 -7.41 12.92 7.04
C TRP A 187 -6.48 13.95 6.41
N GLN A 188 -6.78 14.45 5.21
CA GLN A 188 -6.02 15.53 4.57
C GLN A 188 -6.05 16.81 5.42
N TYR A 189 -7.21 17.14 5.99
CA TYR A 189 -7.37 18.25 6.92
C TYR A 189 -6.50 18.08 8.17
N TYR A 190 -6.51 16.90 8.79
CA TYR A 190 -5.68 16.62 9.96
C TYR A 190 -4.17 16.68 9.65
N GLU A 191 -3.72 16.21 8.49
CA GLU A 191 -2.32 16.33 8.07
C GLU A 191 -1.89 17.79 7.87
N LYS A 192 -2.73 18.61 7.23
CA LYS A 192 -2.48 20.05 7.05
C LYS A 192 -2.38 20.77 8.39
N ASN A 193 -3.22 20.40 9.35
CA ASN A 193 -3.24 20.98 10.70
C ASN A 193 -2.21 20.35 11.66
N ARG A 194 -1.31 19.49 11.16
CA ARG A 194 -0.27 18.78 11.94
C ARG A 194 -0.82 17.89 13.07
N ASN A 195 -2.09 17.48 13.00
CA ASN A 195 -2.69 16.53 13.93
C ASN A 195 -2.55 15.10 13.37
N PHE A 196 -1.33 14.58 13.38
CA PHE A 196 -1.02 13.31 12.73
C PHE A 196 -1.64 12.08 13.43
N SER A 197 -1.86 12.12 14.75
CA SER A 197 -2.51 11.02 15.49
C SER A 197 -3.98 10.85 15.04
N SER A 198 -4.70 11.95 14.84
CA SER A 198 -6.10 11.90 14.38
C SER A 198 -6.18 11.49 12.90
N ALA A 199 -5.26 12.00 12.06
CA ALA A 199 -5.13 11.56 10.66
C ALA A 199 -4.92 10.03 10.57
N ALA A 200 -3.96 9.50 11.33
CA ALA A 200 -3.65 8.07 11.31
C ALA A 200 -4.85 7.20 11.71
N LYS A 201 -5.64 7.63 12.70
CA LYS A 201 -6.87 6.93 13.12
C LYS A 201 -7.96 6.96 12.06
N VAL A 202 -8.13 8.08 11.35
CA VAL A 202 -9.11 8.18 10.26
C VAL A 202 -8.72 7.29 9.09
N VAL A 203 -7.45 7.32 8.68
CA VAL A 203 -6.94 6.51 7.56
C VAL A 203 -6.96 5.02 7.90
N ALA A 204 -6.64 4.64 9.15
CA ALA A 204 -6.77 3.26 9.59
C ALA A 204 -8.23 2.77 9.53
N LYS A 205 -9.19 3.60 9.96
CA LYS A 205 -10.62 3.28 9.82
C LYS A 205 -11.04 3.17 8.35
N LEU A 206 -10.51 4.03 7.48
CA LEU A 206 -10.78 3.99 6.04
C LEU A 206 -10.32 2.67 5.42
N ALA A 207 -9.14 2.18 5.83
CA ALA A 207 -8.62 0.88 5.40
C ALA A 207 -9.45 -0.32 5.93
N ASP A 208 -10.10 -0.18 7.09
CA ASP A 208 -10.94 -1.21 7.70
C ASP A 208 -12.41 -1.20 7.19
N LEU A 209 -12.85 -0.15 6.48
CA LEU A 209 -14.25 -0.05 6.02
C LEU A 209 -14.60 -1.16 5.04
N HIS A 210 -15.71 -1.85 5.26
CA HIS A 210 -16.27 -2.76 4.25
C HIS A 210 -16.88 -1.94 3.11
N SER A 211 -16.24 -1.97 1.93
CA SER A 211 -16.73 -1.26 0.75
C SER A 211 -16.13 -1.85 -0.53
N THR A 212 -16.91 -1.87 -1.61
CA THR A 212 -16.46 -2.21 -2.96
C THR A 212 -15.79 -1.04 -3.66
N ASP A 213 -15.91 0.16 -3.12
CA ASP A 213 -15.38 1.40 -3.72
C ASP A 213 -13.87 1.56 -3.51
N ILE A 214 -13.30 0.85 -2.52
CA ILE A 214 -11.88 0.91 -2.19
C ILE A 214 -11.22 -0.41 -2.53
N LEU A 215 -10.30 -0.40 -3.49
CA LEU A 215 -9.53 -1.57 -3.90
C LEU A 215 -8.48 -1.95 -2.85
N LEU A 216 -8.08 -3.22 -2.78
CA LEU A 216 -7.09 -3.69 -1.82
C LEU A 216 -5.75 -2.93 -1.90
N ARG A 217 -5.33 -2.52 -3.11
CA ARG A 217 -4.11 -1.70 -3.30
C ARG A 217 -4.23 -0.32 -2.64
N GLN A 218 -5.40 0.31 -2.74
CA GLN A 218 -5.67 1.59 -2.08
C GLN A 218 -5.72 1.41 -0.55
N ARG A 219 -6.28 0.30 -0.04
CA ARG A 219 -6.24 -0.03 1.40
C ARG A 219 -4.81 -0.14 1.93
N ILE A 220 -3.92 -0.80 1.19
CA ILE A 220 -2.49 -0.89 1.54
C ILE A 220 -1.83 0.49 1.55
N GLU A 221 -2.17 1.35 0.58
CA GLU A 221 -1.70 2.73 0.57
C GLU A 221 -2.19 3.51 1.80
N TYR A 222 -3.47 3.37 2.17
CA TYR A 222 -4.01 3.95 3.39
C TYR A 222 -3.29 3.44 4.64
N ILE A 223 -3.09 2.13 4.81
CA ILE A 223 -2.32 1.60 5.96
C ILE A 223 -0.90 2.18 5.97
N SER A 224 -0.22 2.24 4.80
CA SER A 224 1.11 2.83 4.70
C SER A 224 1.14 4.30 5.14
N ARG A 225 0.11 5.07 4.75
CA ARG A 225 -0.06 6.46 5.15
C ARG A 225 -0.32 6.56 6.65
N ALA A 226 -1.21 5.74 7.20
CA ALA A 226 -1.50 5.72 8.63
C ALA A 226 -0.23 5.43 9.47
N ILE A 227 0.62 4.52 9.02
CA ILE A 227 1.93 4.24 9.66
C ILE A 227 2.83 5.48 9.61
N LEU A 228 2.94 6.13 8.45
CA LEU A 228 3.74 7.34 8.28
C LEU A 228 3.23 8.48 9.18
N SER A 229 1.92 8.74 9.21
CA SER A 229 1.33 9.78 10.04
C SER A 229 1.50 9.46 11.54
N ALA A 230 1.28 8.21 11.95
CA ALA A 230 1.49 7.79 13.34
C ALA A 230 2.97 7.93 13.78
N LYS A 231 3.92 7.49 12.96
CA LYS A 231 5.36 7.71 13.22
C LYS A 231 5.72 9.20 13.28
N SER A 232 5.11 10.03 12.44
CA SER A 232 5.32 11.49 12.46
C SER A 232 4.81 12.14 13.75
N SER A 233 3.75 11.60 14.36
CA SER A 233 3.25 12.01 15.68
C SER A 233 4.27 11.71 16.79
N THR A 234 4.86 10.50 16.78
CA THR A 234 5.78 10.05 17.83
C THR A 234 7.07 10.88 17.93
N GLY A 235 7.50 11.53 16.84
CA GLY A 235 8.64 12.45 16.85
C GLY A 235 8.37 13.78 17.60
N ILE A 236 7.11 14.13 17.83
CA ILE A 236 6.68 15.40 18.45
C ILE A 236 6.19 15.17 19.89
N SER A 237 5.60 14.02 20.19
CA SER A 237 5.20 13.61 21.54
C SER A 237 5.39 12.10 21.72
N ALA A 238 6.31 11.70 22.59
CA ALA A 238 6.60 10.29 22.87
C ALA A 238 5.52 9.70 23.81
N VAL A 239 4.32 9.48 23.28
CA VAL A 239 3.25 8.78 23.99
C VAL A 239 3.33 7.29 23.64
N CYS A 240 3.46 6.42 24.65
CA CYS A 240 3.54 4.95 24.46
C CYS A 240 2.36 4.38 23.64
N ALA A 241 1.17 4.98 23.76
CA ALA A 241 -0.03 4.55 23.02
C ALA A 241 0.10 4.70 21.48
N ASP A 242 0.90 5.65 21.00
CA ASP A 242 1.13 5.81 19.56
C ASP A 242 2.07 4.69 19.03
N GLY A 243 2.96 4.15 19.88
CA GLY A 243 3.85 3.03 19.52
C GLY A 243 3.11 1.69 19.37
N GLU A 244 2.21 1.37 20.30
CA GLU A 244 1.34 0.18 20.19
C GLU A 244 0.45 0.24 18.95
N PHE A 245 -0.10 1.41 18.66
CA PHE A 245 -0.91 1.62 17.46
C PHE A 245 -0.09 1.45 16.17
N VAL A 246 1.17 1.93 16.12
CA VAL A 246 2.07 1.71 14.98
C VAL A 246 2.35 0.22 14.79
N HIS A 247 2.67 -0.52 15.86
CA HIS A 247 2.91 -1.95 15.77
C HIS A 247 1.67 -2.71 15.24
N MET A 248 0.48 -2.39 15.75
CA MET A 248 -0.77 -2.97 15.23
C MET A 248 -0.96 -2.68 13.73
N LEU A 249 -0.64 -1.46 13.26
CA LEU A 249 -0.72 -1.13 11.84
C LEU A 249 0.33 -1.86 10.99
N GLU A 250 1.54 -2.07 11.51
CA GLU A 250 2.60 -2.84 10.85
C GLU A 250 2.20 -4.31 10.70
N GLU A 251 1.65 -4.94 11.74
CA GLU A 251 1.10 -6.30 11.67
C GLU A 251 -0.04 -6.38 10.63
N LYS A 252 -0.98 -5.42 10.67
CA LYS A 252 -2.05 -5.34 9.65
C LYS A 252 -1.50 -5.19 8.22
N MET A 253 -0.42 -4.44 8.05
CA MET A 253 0.23 -4.24 6.74
C MET A 253 0.81 -5.56 6.20
N GLU A 254 1.39 -6.39 7.07
CA GLU A 254 1.87 -7.72 6.67
C GLU A 254 0.72 -8.61 6.19
N VAL A 255 -0.38 -8.65 6.93
CA VAL A 255 -1.58 -9.42 6.53
C VAL A 255 -2.18 -8.90 5.23
N ALA A 256 -2.29 -7.58 5.06
CA ALA A 256 -2.80 -6.97 3.83
C ALA A 256 -1.93 -7.30 2.61
N ARG A 257 -0.59 -7.37 2.78
CA ARG A 257 0.33 -7.78 1.71
C ARG A 257 0.16 -9.25 1.33
N ILE A 258 -0.07 -10.14 2.31
CA ILE A 258 -0.39 -11.55 2.06
C ILE A 258 -1.71 -11.65 1.29
N GLN A 259 -2.72 -10.89 1.71
CA GLN A 259 -4.01 -10.80 1.01
C GLN A 259 -3.84 -10.36 -0.44
N LEU A 260 -2.99 -9.36 -0.70
CA LEU A 260 -2.67 -8.91 -2.07
C LEU A 260 -1.95 -9.98 -2.87
N GLN A 261 -1.02 -10.72 -2.25
CA GLN A 261 -0.33 -11.82 -2.89
C GLN A 261 -1.30 -12.94 -3.29
N ILE A 262 -2.26 -13.28 -2.43
CA ILE A 262 -3.34 -14.24 -2.73
C ILE A 262 -4.16 -13.73 -3.92
N HIS A 263 -4.64 -12.49 -3.85
CA HIS A 263 -5.41 -11.84 -4.91
C HIS A 263 -4.68 -11.89 -6.27
N ASP A 264 -3.42 -11.46 -6.32
CA ASP A 264 -2.64 -11.44 -7.56
C ASP A 264 -2.35 -12.85 -8.09
N THR A 265 -2.20 -13.84 -7.20
CA THR A 265 -1.99 -15.23 -7.60
C THR A 265 -3.26 -15.84 -8.16
N LEU A 266 -4.42 -15.53 -7.58
CA LEU A 266 -5.73 -15.98 -8.05
C LEU A 266 -6.03 -15.44 -9.45
N LEU A 267 -5.82 -14.13 -9.68
CA LEU A 267 -6.03 -13.51 -10.99
C LEU A 267 -5.10 -14.08 -12.06
N LYS A 268 -3.82 -14.33 -11.73
CA LYS A 268 -2.85 -14.86 -12.70
C LYS A 268 -3.14 -16.32 -13.07
N ARG A 269 -3.56 -17.15 -12.11
CA ARG A 269 -3.65 -18.61 -12.31
C ARG A 269 -5.06 -19.09 -12.67
N PHE A 270 -6.10 -18.42 -12.21
CA PHE A 270 -7.47 -18.92 -12.29
C PHE A 270 -8.46 -17.89 -12.86
N SER A 271 -8.00 -16.96 -13.70
CA SER A 271 -8.79 -15.88 -14.31
C SER A 271 -10.12 -16.33 -14.96
N HIS A 272 -10.19 -17.58 -15.41
CA HIS A 272 -11.35 -18.13 -16.14
C HIS A 272 -12.39 -18.83 -15.25
N HIS A 273 -12.14 -19.01 -13.95
CA HIS A 273 -13.07 -19.69 -13.05
C HIS A 273 -14.02 -18.70 -12.35
N ALA A 274 -15.34 -18.94 -12.44
CA ALA A 274 -16.36 -18.06 -11.82
C ALA A 274 -16.18 -17.89 -10.30
N SER A 275 -15.78 -18.96 -9.59
CA SER A 275 -15.52 -18.93 -8.15
C SER A 275 -14.38 -17.99 -7.74
N VAL A 276 -13.52 -17.61 -8.68
CA VAL A 276 -12.36 -16.73 -8.44
C VAL A 276 -12.76 -15.27 -8.49
N GLN A 277 -13.76 -14.92 -9.32
CA GLN A 277 -14.27 -13.55 -9.36
C GLN A 277 -14.95 -13.17 -8.04
N ASP A 278 -15.75 -14.10 -7.48
CA ASP A 278 -16.37 -13.91 -6.17
C ASP A 278 -15.31 -13.82 -5.06
N ALA A 279 -14.29 -14.69 -5.09
CA ALA A 279 -13.19 -14.66 -4.13
C ALA A 279 -12.39 -13.35 -4.21
N VAL A 280 -12.11 -12.85 -5.42
CA VAL A 280 -11.41 -11.57 -5.65
C VAL A 280 -12.25 -10.41 -5.13
N ALA A 281 -13.55 -10.36 -5.42
CA ALA A 281 -14.43 -9.32 -4.92
C ALA A 281 -14.48 -9.30 -3.38
N GLN A 282 -14.48 -10.48 -2.73
CA GLN A 282 -14.40 -10.57 -1.28
C GLN A 282 -13.05 -10.07 -0.73
N LEU A 283 -11.94 -10.40 -1.39
CA LEU A 283 -10.60 -9.91 -1.03
C LEU A 283 -10.43 -8.40 -1.23
N ASP A 284 -11.14 -7.77 -2.16
CA ASP A 284 -11.12 -6.31 -2.31
C ASP A 284 -12.05 -5.61 -1.31
N SER A 285 -13.14 -6.26 -0.91
CA SER A 285 -14.19 -5.64 -0.08
C SER A 285 -13.75 -5.27 1.34
N GLN A 286 -12.80 -5.99 1.93
CA GLN A 286 -12.33 -5.77 3.30
C GLN A 286 -10.99 -6.46 3.58
N LEU A 287 -10.28 -5.97 4.59
CA LEU A 287 -9.11 -6.66 5.15
C LEU A 287 -9.58 -7.89 5.95
N MET A 288 -9.00 -9.04 5.67
CA MET A 288 -9.36 -10.32 6.27
C MET A 288 -8.34 -10.76 7.31
N ASP A 289 -8.79 -11.54 8.29
CA ASP A 289 -7.91 -12.16 9.27
C ASP A 289 -7.08 -13.29 8.64
N ILE A 290 -5.89 -13.52 9.19
CA ILE A 290 -4.94 -14.55 8.72
C ILE A 290 -5.59 -15.95 8.64
N THR A 291 -6.41 -16.29 9.64
CA THR A 291 -7.11 -17.59 9.69
C THR A 291 -8.11 -17.75 8.54
N LYS A 292 -8.84 -16.68 8.18
CA LYS A 292 -9.78 -16.68 7.05
C LYS A 292 -9.02 -16.76 5.73
N LEU A 293 -7.93 -15.98 5.58
CA LEU A 293 -7.05 -16.05 4.42
C LEU A 293 -6.52 -17.48 4.19
N TYR A 294 -6.20 -18.20 5.27
CA TYR A 294 -5.76 -19.58 5.19
C TYR A 294 -6.89 -20.54 4.76
N ALA A 295 -8.00 -20.55 5.50
CA ALA A 295 -9.06 -21.55 5.36
C ALA A 295 -9.94 -21.36 4.12
N GLU A 296 -10.24 -20.11 3.76
CA GLU A 296 -11.20 -19.78 2.69
C GLU A 296 -10.51 -19.57 1.34
N PHE A 297 -9.22 -19.20 1.33
CA PHE A 297 -8.49 -18.87 0.10
C PHE A 297 -7.24 -19.73 -0.11
N ALA A 298 -6.27 -19.71 0.81
CA ALA A 298 -4.99 -20.37 0.56
C ALA A 298 -5.10 -21.90 0.48
N ASP A 299 -5.94 -22.53 1.30
CA ASP A 299 -6.16 -23.98 1.28
C ASP A 299 -6.99 -24.47 0.08
N PRO A 300 -8.18 -23.90 -0.21
CA PRO A 300 -9.02 -24.36 -1.33
C PRO A 300 -8.35 -24.21 -2.69
N PHE A 301 -7.60 -23.13 -2.90
CA PHE A 301 -6.86 -22.87 -4.14
C PHE A 301 -5.43 -23.47 -4.14
N ARG A 302 -5.07 -24.22 -3.08
CA ARG A 302 -3.76 -24.86 -2.90
C ARG A 302 -2.58 -23.89 -3.08
N LEU A 303 -2.67 -22.67 -2.56
CA LEU A 303 -1.64 -21.63 -2.73
C LEU A 303 -0.49 -21.82 -1.73
N SER A 304 0.39 -22.80 -1.96
CA SER A 304 1.45 -23.22 -1.03
C SER A 304 2.42 -22.09 -0.63
N GLU A 305 2.73 -21.16 -1.56
CA GLU A 305 3.53 -19.96 -1.24
C GLU A 305 2.82 -19.00 -0.28
N CYS A 306 1.52 -18.78 -0.49
CA CYS A 306 0.71 -17.94 0.38
C CYS A 306 0.51 -18.61 1.74
N LYS A 307 0.32 -19.94 1.78
CA LYS A 307 0.29 -20.71 3.03
C LYS A 307 1.59 -20.54 3.83
N LEU A 308 2.75 -20.61 3.17
CA LEU A 308 4.05 -20.39 3.80
C LEU A 308 4.18 -18.96 4.37
N ALA A 309 3.72 -17.95 3.62
CA ALA A 309 3.71 -16.57 4.09
C ALA A 309 2.76 -16.37 5.30
N ILE A 310 1.60 -17.02 5.29
CA ILE A 310 0.62 -17.00 6.38
C ILE A 310 1.23 -17.61 7.66
N ILE A 311 1.81 -18.80 7.60
CA ILE A 311 2.37 -19.44 8.81
C ILE A 311 3.56 -18.67 9.37
N HIS A 312 4.36 -18.03 8.50
CA HIS A 312 5.43 -17.14 8.90
C HIS A 312 4.89 -15.91 9.66
N CYS A 313 3.85 -15.26 9.13
CA CYS A 313 3.21 -14.11 9.77
C CYS A 313 2.52 -14.50 11.10
N ALA A 314 1.91 -15.68 11.17
CA ALA A 314 1.26 -16.18 12.38
C ALA A 314 2.22 -16.72 13.45
N ASN A 315 3.53 -16.75 13.19
CA ASN A 315 4.54 -17.40 14.03
C ASN A 315 4.22 -18.86 14.40
N HIS A 316 3.53 -19.58 13.51
CA HIS A 316 3.17 -20.98 13.70
C HIS A 316 4.16 -21.89 12.97
N SER A 317 4.99 -22.61 13.73
CA SER A 317 5.99 -23.53 13.16
C SER A 317 5.64 -25.00 13.42
N ASP A 318 5.21 -25.67 12.36
CA ASP A 318 5.20 -27.14 12.28
C ASP A 318 6.22 -27.55 11.20
N PRO A 319 7.35 -28.19 11.57
CA PRO A 319 8.38 -28.61 10.62
C PRO A 319 7.85 -29.48 9.48
N ILE A 320 6.88 -30.37 9.74
CA ILE A 320 6.34 -31.29 8.73
C ILE A 320 5.50 -30.50 7.72
N MET A 321 4.65 -29.59 8.22
CA MET A 321 3.86 -28.70 7.38
C MET A 321 4.76 -27.82 6.50
N VAL A 322 5.80 -27.20 7.08
CA VAL A 322 6.75 -26.37 6.33
C VAL A 322 7.45 -27.17 5.23
N GLN A 323 7.94 -28.37 5.54
CA GLN A 323 8.57 -29.25 4.54
C GLN A 323 7.60 -29.62 3.41
N THR A 324 6.35 -29.95 3.77
CA THR A 324 5.29 -30.29 2.80
C THR A 324 5.00 -29.10 1.88
N LEU A 325 4.88 -27.89 2.42
CA LEU A 325 4.66 -26.68 1.62
C LEU A 325 5.82 -26.40 0.66
N TRP A 326 7.06 -26.54 1.12
CA TRP A 326 8.23 -26.39 0.24
C TRP A 326 8.26 -27.44 -0.87
N GLN A 327 7.92 -28.68 -0.55
CA GLN A 327 7.81 -29.75 -1.53
C GLN A 327 6.74 -29.40 -2.59
N GLU A 328 5.55 -28.98 -2.18
CA GLU A 328 4.48 -28.58 -3.09
C GLU A 328 4.87 -27.39 -3.99
N ILE A 329 5.60 -26.41 -3.45
CA ILE A 329 6.11 -25.26 -4.22
C ILE A 329 7.06 -25.73 -5.32
N ILE A 330 8.02 -26.60 -4.96
CA ILE A 330 9.01 -27.12 -5.91
C ILE A 330 8.35 -27.99 -6.96
N GLU A 331 7.48 -28.93 -6.57
CA GLU A 331 6.77 -29.82 -7.50
C GLU A 331 5.88 -29.06 -8.48
N ARG A 332 5.26 -27.97 -8.02
CA ARG A 332 4.45 -27.10 -8.86
C ARG A 332 5.27 -26.33 -9.85
N GLU A 333 6.34 -25.67 -9.41
CA GLU A 333 7.25 -24.95 -10.31
C GLU A 333 7.84 -25.91 -11.35
N LEU A 334 8.20 -27.12 -10.93
CA LEU A 334 8.67 -28.19 -11.82
C LEU A 334 7.59 -28.68 -12.78
N SER A 335 6.31 -28.56 -12.44
CA SER A 335 5.18 -28.95 -13.30
C SER A 335 4.81 -27.86 -14.29
N ASP A 336 4.78 -26.61 -13.85
CA ASP A 336 4.49 -25.43 -14.69
C ASP A 336 5.57 -25.23 -15.77
N SER A 337 6.81 -25.66 -15.50
CA SER A 337 7.97 -25.54 -16.39
C SER A 337 8.27 -26.80 -17.23
N LYS A 338 7.36 -27.79 -17.28
CA LYS A 338 7.59 -29.07 -18.00
C LYS A 338 7.84 -28.90 -19.49
N ASP A 339 7.23 -27.91 -20.12
CA ASP A 339 7.32 -27.66 -21.56
C ASP A 339 8.57 -26.85 -21.96
N MET A 340 9.37 -26.42 -20.97
CA MET A 340 10.58 -25.63 -21.20
C MET A 340 11.83 -26.51 -21.35
N ASP A 341 12.84 -25.98 -22.04
CA ASP A 341 14.17 -26.61 -22.11
C ASP A 341 14.78 -26.80 -20.71
N PRO A 342 15.59 -27.85 -20.49
CA PRO A 342 16.19 -28.16 -19.18
C PRO A 342 16.94 -26.97 -18.54
N ALA A 343 17.66 -26.17 -19.34
CA ALA A 343 18.39 -25.00 -18.84
C ALA A 343 17.46 -23.89 -18.35
N ASN A 344 16.38 -23.60 -19.10
CA ASN A 344 15.40 -22.60 -18.70
C ASN A 344 14.58 -23.08 -17.50
N ARG A 345 14.30 -24.39 -17.42
CA ARG A 345 13.63 -25.03 -16.29
C ARG A 345 14.44 -24.90 -15.00
N MET A 346 15.75 -25.17 -15.08
CA MET A 346 16.69 -24.94 -13.97
C MET A 346 16.69 -23.46 -13.56
N GLN A 347 16.76 -22.53 -14.52
CA GLN A 347 16.76 -21.11 -14.22
C GLN A 347 15.46 -20.63 -13.57
N SER A 348 14.29 -21.08 -14.02
CA SER A 348 13.00 -20.74 -13.42
C SER A 348 12.94 -21.17 -11.95
N LEU A 349 13.30 -22.43 -11.68
CA LEU A 349 13.34 -22.96 -10.32
C LEU A 349 14.36 -22.21 -9.45
N ASN A 350 15.54 -21.87 -9.98
CA ASN A 350 16.55 -21.10 -9.25
C ASN A 350 16.04 -19.70 -8.87
N LEU A 351 15.43 -18.97 -9.81
CA LEU A 351 14.87 -17.66 -9.54
C LEU A 351 13.76 -17.74 -8.48
N LYS A 352 12.90 -18.76 -8.57
CA LYS A 352 11.84 -19.01 -7.61
C LYS A 352 12.38 -19.30 -6.21
N LEU A 353 13.31 -20.25 -6.09
CA LEU A 353 13.95 -20.61 -4.82
C LEU A 353 14.78 -19.47 -4.24
N THR A 354 15.47 -18.70 -5.07
CA THR A 354 16.26 -17.55 -4.63
C THR A 354 15.37 -16.45 -4.07
N SER A 355 14.25 -16.15 -4.74
CA SER A 355 13.30 -15.12 -4.27
C SER A 355 12.67 -15.48 -2.92
N LEU A 356 12.18 -16.72 -2.75
CA LEU A 356 11.59 -17.17 -1.49
C LEU A 356 12.67 -17.40 -0.41
N GLY A 357 13.80 -17.98 -0.78
CA GLY A 357 14.90 -18.27 0.12
C GLY A 357 15.47 -17.00 0.76
N LYS A 358 15.60 -15.89 0.03
CA LYS A 358 16.05 -14.62 0.61
C LYS A 358 15.13 -14.07 1.70
N ILE A 359 13.84 -14.36 1.61
CA ILE A 359 12.83 -13.96 2.61
C ILE A 359 12.99 -14.83 3.87
N TYR A 360 13.10 -16.15 3.71
CA TYR A 360 13.03 -17.10 4.83
C TYR A 360 14.39 -17.56 5.37
N SER A 361 15.51 -17.28 4.70
CA SER A 361 16.85 -17.79 5.08
C SER A 361 17.30 -17.37 6.48
N HIS A 362 16.79 -16.24 6.96
CA HIS A 362 17.09 -15.69 8.28
C HIS A 362 16.28 -16.38 9.40
N THR A 363 15.23 -17.13 9.05
CA THR A 363 14.30 -17.76 9.99
C THR A 363 14.31 -19.28 9.79
N PRO A 364 15.18 -20.03 10.48
CA PRO A 364 15.45 -21.44 10.20
C PRO A 364 14.23 -22.37 10.36
N GLN A 365 13.23 -21.95 11.14
CA GLN A 365 11.97 -22.71 11.32
C GLN A 365 11.13 -22.78 10.04
N TYR A 366 11.25 -21.79 9.15
CA TYR A 366 10.51 -21.72 7.88
C TYR A 366 11.38 -22.06 6.66
N PHE A 367 12.69 -22.26 6.87
CA PHE A 367 13.65 -22.63 5.84
C PHE A 367 14.41 -23.90 6.26
N PRO A 368 13.82 -25.09 6.09
CA PRO A 368 14.42 -26.36 6.47
C PRO A 368 15.55 -26.73 5.50
N LEU A 369 16.72 -26.14 5.71
CA LEU A 369 17.87 -26.22 4.79
C LEU A 369 18.24 -27.67 4.44
N GLU A 370 18.32 -28.55 5.44
CA GLU A 370 18.72 -29.95 5.23
C GLU A 370 17.74 -30.69 4.32
N PHE A 371 16.44 -30.59 4.61
CA PHE A 371 15.37 -31.14 3.78
C PHE A 371 15.40 -30.56 2.36
N LEU A 372 15.55 -29.24 2.22
CA LEU A 372 15.58 -28.57 0.91
C LEU A 372 16.77 -29.03 0.07
N VAL A 373 17.96 -29.12 0.66
CA VAL A 373 19.17 -29.60 -0.04
C VAL A 373 18.97 -31.04 -0.48
N GLN A 374 18.54 -31.92 0.43
CA GLN A 374 18.30 -33.33 0.12
C GLN A 374 17.26 -33.50 -0.99
N TYR A 375 16.12 -32.81 -0.89
CA TYR A 375 15.04 -32.93 -1.86
C TYR A 375 15.44 -32.38 -3.23
N LEU A 376 16.08 -31.21 -3.29
CA LEU A 376 16.53 -30.64 -4.56
C LEU A 376 17.59 -31.50 -5.24
N GLU A 377 18.51 -32.10 -4.48
CA GLU A 377 19.53 -32.98 -5.05
C GLU A 377 18.92 -34.30 -5.59
N GLN A 378 17.87 -34.80 -4.95
CA GLN A 378 17.08 -35.91 -5.50
C GLN A 378 16.42 -35.51 -6.83
N GLN A 379 15.84 -34.31 -6.93
CA GLN A 379 15.25 -33.82 -8.18
C GLN A 379 16.30 -33.60 -9.28
N VAL A 380 17.48 -33.06 -8.95
CA VAL A 380 18.62 -32.93 -9.87
C VAL A 380 19.05 -34.30 -10.39
N CYS A 381 19.10 -35.32 -9.52
CA CYS A 381 19.40 -36.69 -9.92
C CYS A 381 18.36 -37.26 -10.90
N ILE A 382 17.06 -37.06 -10.62
CA ILE A 382 15.95 -37.57 -11.44
C ILE A 382 15.91 -36.89 -12.81
N LEU A 383 16.08 -35.57 -12.83
CA LEU A 383 16.00 -34.75 -14.05
C LEU A 383 17.33 -34.70 -14.82
N ASN A 384 18.39 -35.28 -14.26
CA ASN A 384 19.75 -35.31 -14.79
C ASN A 384 20.31 -33.90 -15.08
N TRP A 385 20.13 -33.00 -14.12
CA TRP A 385 20.63 -31.62 -14.17
C TRP A 385 22.09 -31.50 -13.70
N ASP A 386 22.65 -30.30 -13.83
CA ASP A 386 24.00 -30.00 -13.34
C ASP A 386 24.11 -30.19 -11.82
N VAL A 387 25.12 -30.95 -11.39
CA VAL A 387 25.47 -31.25 -10.00
C VAL A 387 25.75 -29.98 -9.20
N GLY A 388 26.21 -28.90 -9.86
CA GLY A 388 26.43 -27.62 -9.18
C GLY A 388 25.16 -26.85 -8.82
N PHE A 389 24.01 -27.19 -9.41
CA PHE A 389 22.79 -26.38 -9.35
C PHE A 389 22.33 -26.01 -7.93
N VAL A 390 22.23 -26.98 -7.03
CA VAL A 390 21.74 -26.77 -5.65
C VAL A 390 22.73 -25.92 -4.87
N THR A 391 24.03 -26.20 -5.01
CA THR A 391 25.09 -25.41 -4.35
C THR A 391 25.07 -23.94 -4.79
N TYR A 392 24.88 -23.67 -6.09
CA TYR A 392 24.79 -22.31 -6.61
C TYR A 392 23.52 -21.59 -6.14
N THR A 393 22.38 -22.29 -6.12
CA THR A 393 21.10 -21.74 -5.67
C THR A 393 21.15 -21.37 -4.19
N MET A 394 21.65 -22.27 -3.32
CA MET A 394 21.77 -22.02 -1.88
C MET A 394 22.73 -20.88 -1.55
N GLN A 395 23.82 -20.75 -2.30
CA GLN A 395 24.71 -19.59 -2.18
C GLN A 395 24.05 -18.29 -2.66
N GLY A 396 23.27 -18.34 -3.75
CA GLY A 396 22.48 -17.20 -4.25
C GLY A 396 21.41 -16.70 -3.27
N ILE A 397 20.90 -17.60 -2.42
CA ILE A 397 20.00 -17.29 -1.30
C ILE A 397 20.74 -16.58 -0.15
N GLY A 398 22.06 -16.77 -0.04
CA GLY A 398 22.90 -16.23 1.04
C GLY A 398 23.24 -17.25 2.12
N VAL A 399 23.06 -18.56 1.87
CA VAL A 399 23.47 -19.61 2.82
C VAL A 399 25.00 -19.69 2.87
N PRO A 400 25.63 -19.57 4.07
CA PRO A 400 27.08 -19.67 4.20
C PRO A 400 27.62 -21.04 3.75
N ILE A 401 28.76 -21.03 3.05
CA ILE A 401 29.46 -22.24 2.61
C ILE A 401 29.74 -23.22 3.76
N PRO A 402 30.18 -22.79 4.96
CA PRO A 402 30.40 -23.71 6.08
C PRO A 402 29.14 -24.48 6.48
N LYS A 403 28.01 -23.79 6.60
CA LYS A 403 26.73 -24.39 6.96
C LYS A 403 26.25 -25.38 5.88
N LEU A 404 26.46 -25.03 4.61
CA LEU A 404 26.12 -25.92 3.50
C LEU A 404 27.00 -27.18 3.49
N LEU A 405 28.30 -27.05 3.80
CA LEU A 405 29.20 -28.19 3.92
C LEU A 405 28.79 -29.13 5.07
N GLU A 406 28.42 -28.58 6.24
CA GLU A 406 27.91 -29.35 7.38
C GLU A 406 26.66 -30.17 7.01
N VAL A 407 25.73 -29.57 6.26
CA VAL A 407 24.53 -30.27 5.76
C VAL A 407 24.91 -31.39 4.80
N TYR A 408 25.78 -31.15 3.81
CA TYR A 408 26.22 -32.21 2.90
C TYR A 408 26.98 -33.33 3.61
N ASP A 409 27.82 -33.02 4.59
CA ASP A 409 28.53 -34.00 5.43
C ASP A 409 27.53 -34.85 6.23
N HIS A 410 26.52 -34.22 6.83
CA HIS A 410 25.46 -34.92 7.54
C HIS A 410 24.67 -35.85 6.62
N LEU A 411 24.23 -35.36 5.45
CA LEU A 411 23.51 -36.16 4.45
C LEU A 411 24.35 -37.33 3.92
N PHE A 412 25.66 -37.15 3.74
CA PHE A 412 26.56 -38.21 3.34
C PHE A 412 26.70 -39.28 4.44
N LYS A 413 26.91 -38.86 5.69
CA LYS A 413 27.04 -39.76 6.86
C LYS A 413 25.74 -40.50 7.18
N ALA A 414 24.58 -39.91 6.92
CA ALA A 414 23.28 -40.55 7.10
C ALA A 414 23.06 -41.78 6.20
N ARG A 415 23.84 -41.92 5.11
CA ARG A 415 23.83 -43.08 4.19
C ARG A 415 22.43 -43.48 3.74
N GLU A 416 21.63 -42.50 3.32
CA GLU A 416 20.26 -42.78 2.94
C GLU A 416 20.14 -43.74 1.73
N PRO A 417 19.19 -44.69 1.74
CA PRO A 417 18.99 -45.65 0.64
C PRO A 417 18.56 -45.01 -0.69
N CYS A 418 18.05 -43.77 -0.66
CA CYS A 418 17.53 -43.07 -1.84
C CYS A 418 18.61 -42.90 -2.92
N TRP A 419 19.85 -42.62 -2.56
CA TRP A 419 20.97 -42.44 -3.49
C TRP A 419 21.35 -43.72 -4.24
N ASN A 420 21.27 -44.87 -3.55
CA ASN A 420 21.49 -46.18 -4.15
C ASN A 420 20.35 -46.53 -5.13
N ARG A 421 19.10 -46.23 -4.77
CA ARG A 421 17.94 -46.41 -5.66
C ARG A 421 18.03 -45.55 -6.92
N LEU A 422 18.56 -44.33 -6.80
CA LEU A 422 18.79 -43.41 -7.91
C LEU A 422 20.03 -43.79 -8.76
N LYS A 423 20.73 -44.87 -8.41
CA LYS A 423 21.96 -45.36 -9.08
C LYS A 423 23.10 -44.32 -9.12
N LYS A 424 23.08 -43.31 -8.25
CA LYS A 424 24.10 -42.26 -8.15
C LYS A 424 24.63 -42.15 -6.70
N PRO A 425 25.34 -43.16 -6.18
CA PRO A 425 25.81 -43.16 -4.78
C PRO A 425 26.90 -42.12 -4.49
N LEU A 426 27.61 -41.64 -5.53
CA LEU A 426 28.69 -40.66 -5.40
C LEU A 426 28.23 -39.21 -5.58
N HIS A 427 26.94 -38.96 -5.87
CA HIS A 427 26.41 -37.63 -6.20
C HIS A 427 26.73 -36.58 -5.13
N LEU A 428 26.46 -36.90 -3.85
CA LEU A 428 26.74 -35.98 -2.74
C LEU A 428 28.22 -35.61 -2.63
N LEU A 429 29.12 -36.53 -2.94
CA LEU A 429 30.57 -36.28 -2.94
C LEU A 429 31.00 -35.40 -4.13
N GLU A 430 30.37 -35.55 -5.28
CA GLU A 430 30.56 -34.63 -6.40
C GLU A 430 30.09 -33.21 -6.06
N CYS A 431 28.94 -33.07 -5.38
CA CYS A 431 28.45 -31.79 -4.86
C CYS A 431 29.43 -31.15 -3.86
N ILE A 432 29.92 -31.93 -2.90
CA ILE A 432 30.94 -31.47 -1.92
C ILE A 432 32.21 -31.03 -2.64
N HIS A 433 32.66 -31.79 -3.65
CA HIS A 433 33.83 -31.42 -4.44
C HIS A 433 33.64 -30.09 -5.18
N ILE A 434 32.47 -29.86 -5.78
CA ILE A 434 32.14 -28.57 -6.45
C ILE A 434 32.12 -27.43 -5.43
N LEU A 435 31.49 -27.63 -4.28
CA LEU A 435 31.40 -26.64 -3.21
C LEU A 435 32.78 -26.19 -2.74
N ILE A 436 33.66 -27.15 -2.42
CA ILE A 436 35.00 -26.83 -1.92
C ILE A 436 35.91 -26.32 -3.05
N SER A 437 35.75 -26.82 -4.29
CA SER A 437 36.48 -26.29 -5.45
C SER A 437 36.19 -24.82 -5.68
N LYS A 438 34.94 -24.40 -5.50
CA LYS A 438 34.53 -23.00 -5.60
C LYS A 438 35.15 -22.14 -4.51
N PHE A 439 35.17 -22.62 -3.27
CA PHE A 439 35.86 -21.94 -2.17
C PHE A 439 37.37 -21.78 -2.44
N VAL A 440 38.01 -22.81 -2.99
CA VAL A 440 39.43 -22.76 -3.38
C VAL A 440 39.70 -21.75 -4.49
N GLN A 441 38.76 -21.57 -5.42
CA GLN A 441 38.87 -20.59 -6.51
C GLN A 441 38.63 -19.14 -6.03
N ASP A 442 37.73 -18.94 -5.06
CA ASP A 442 37.44 -17.63 -4.49
C ASP A 442 37.39 -17.67 -2.94
N PRO A 443 38.56 -17.59 -2.27
CA PRO A 443 38.66 -17.69 -0.81
C PRO A 443 38.05 -16.50 -0.07
N ASN A 444 37.72 -15.40 -0.77
CA ASN A 444 37.16 -14.18 -0.17
C ASN A 444 35.68 -14.33 0.21
N GLN A 445 35.02 -15.42 -0.19
CA GLN A 445 33.65 -15.75 0.20
C GLN A 445 33.50 -16.06 1.70
N ILE A 446 34.61 -16.37 2.39
CA ILE A 446 34.63 -16.60 3.83
C ILE A 446 35.50 -15.51 4.49
N PRO A 447 35.04 -14.91 5.60
CA PRO A 447 35.83 -13.93 6.33
C PRO A 447 37.20 -14.48 6.75
N ASN A 448 38.23 -13.64 6.67
CA ASN A 448 39.63 -14.03 6.95
C ASN A 448 39.82 -14.70 8.32
N TYR A 449 39.02 -14.35 9.33
CA TYR A 449 39.12 -14.89 10.68
C TYR A 449 38.59 -16.33 10.81
N GLU A 450 37.64 -16.75 9.96
CA GLU A 450 37.09 -18.12 9.98
C GLU A 450 37.80 -19.05 8.99
N ARG A 451 38.50 -18.48 8.01
CA ARG A 451 39.10 -19.21 6.89
C ARG A 451 39.99 -20.37 7.34
N ARG A 452 40.88 -20.15 8.31
CA ARG A 452 41.81 -21.18 8.78
C ARG A 452 41.09 -22.35 9.47
N ARG A 453 40.07 -22.05 10.28
CA ARG A 453 39.23 -23.07 10.94
C ARG A 453 38.44 -23.87 9.90
N PHE A 454 37.89 -23.19 8.90
CA PHE A 454 37.14 -23.83 7.82
C PHE A 454 38.02 -24.72 6.94
N ILE A 455 39.24 -24.28 6.60
CA ILE A 455 40.21 -25.10 5.85
C ILE A 455 40.53 -26.39 6.60
N ASN A 456 40.82 -26.32 7.90
CA ASN A 456 41.07 -27.52 8.71
C ASN A 456 39.87 -28.47 8.71
N THR A 457 38.66 -27.92 8.87
CA THR A 457 37.42 -28.72 8.84
C THR A 457 37.22 -29.41 7.49
N CYS A 458 37.53 -28.71 6.39
CA CYS A 458 37.50 -29.30 5.05
C CYS A 458 38.54 -30.41 4.88
N LEU A 459 39.78 -30.20 5.34
CA LEU A 459 40.84 -31.21 5.25
C LEU A 459 40.49 -32.47 6.04
N ASP A 460 39.94 -32.33 7.25
CA ASP A 460 39.48 -33.44 8.07
C ASP A 460 38.34 -34.20 7.38
N ALA A 461 37.35 -33.48 6.84
CA ALA A 461 36.22 -34.09 6.12
C ALA A 461 36.69 -34.82 4.85
N ILE A 462 37.60 -34.23 4.06
CA ILE A 462 38.16 -34.86 2.86
C ILE A 462 38.93 -36.13 3.21
N ALA A 463 39.70 -36.12 4.31
CA ALA A 463 40.40 -37.31 4.78
C ALA A 463 39.41 -38.43 5.12
N CYS A 464 38.32 -38.12 5.82
CA CYS A 464 37.24 -39.08 6.10
C CYS A 464 36.60 -39.62 4.81
N TYR A 465 36.26 -38.76 3.86
CA TYR A 465 35.67 -39.17 2.59
C TYR A 465 36.62 -40.06 1.77
N LEU A 466 37.92 -39.77 1.75
CA LEU A 466 38.91 -40.57 1.04
C LEU A 466 39.06 -41.98 1.64
N VAL A 467 38.99 -42.13 2.97
CA VAL A 467 39.01 -43.43 3.64
C VAL A 467 37.77 -44.24 3.27
N ASP A 468 36.58 -43.62 3.34
CA ASP A 468 35.32 -44.28 2.97
C ASP A 468 35.30 -44.69 1.49
N LEU A 469 35.78 -43.83 0.59
CA LEU A 469 35.87 -44.12 -0.85
C LEU A 469 36.84 -45.25 -1.18
N GLN A 470 37.96 -45.36 -0.46
CA GLN A 470 38.94 -46.44 -0.66
C GLN A 470 38.41 -47.81 -0.19
N SER A 471 37.40 -47.82 0.69
CA SER A 471 36.73 -49.04 1.14
C SER A 471 35.67 -49.58 0.16
N MET A 472 35.27 -48.79 -0.84
CA MET A 472 34.25 -49.16 -1.82
C MET A 472 34.83 -49.93 -3.03
N ASN A 473 33.98 -50.73 -3.69
CA ASN A 473 34.37 -51.53 -4.86
C ASN A 473 34.86 -50.64 -6.02
N SER A 474 36.02 -50.99 -6.58
CA SER A 474 36.73 -50.19 -7.59
C SER A 474 35.93 -50.03 -8.89
N THR A 475 35.37 -48.84 -9.09
CA THR A 475 34.76 -48.41 -10.36
C THR A 475 35.61 -47.29 -10.98
N SER A 476 35.62 -47.13 -12.30
CA SER A 476 36.37 -46.05 -12.98
C SER A 476 35.99 -44.65 -12.47
N VAL A 477 34.70 -44.42 -12.24
CA VAL A 477 34.16 -43.17 -11.67
C VAL A 477 34.71 -42.90 -10.26
N LEU A 478 34.80 -43.94 -9.43
CA LEU A 478 35.34 -43.85 -8.07
C LEU A 478 36.82 -43.41 -8.08
N GLN A 479 37.62 -43.91 -9.02
CA GLN A 479 39.03 -43.53 -9.16
C GLN A 479 39.19 -42.07 -9.58
N THR A 480 38.31 -41.57 -10.46
CA THR A 480 38.28 -40.14 -10.83
C THR A 480 37.91 -39.27 -9.63
N THR A 481 36.88 -39.64 -8.86
CA THR A 481 36.46 -38.91 -7.65
C THR A 481 37.58 -38.88 -6.60
N ILE A 482 38.28 -39.99 -6.37
CA ILE A 482 39.46 -40.04 -5.48
C ILE A 482 40.57 -39.09 -5.97
N GLY A 483 40.85 -39.07 -7.27
CA GLY A 483 41.82 -38.14 -7.87
C GLY A 483 41.45 -36.66 -7.67
N ASN A 484 40.18 -36.34 -7.84
CA ASN A 484 39.63 -34.99 -7.63
C ASN A 484 39.80 -34.53 -6.18
N PHE A 485 39.43 -35.37 -5.19
CA PHE A 485 39.61 -35.03 -3.77
C PHE A 485 41.08 -34.90 -3.36
N LYS A 486 41.99 -35.73 -3.90
CA LYS A 486 43.43 -35.57 -3.67
C LYS A 486 43.98 -34.25 -4.24
N SER A 487 43.53 -33.86 -5.44
CA SER A 487 43.88 -32.55 -6.02
C SER A 487 43.38 -31.40 -5.16
N LEU A 488 42.16 -31.52 -4.65
CA LEU A 488 41.50 -30.52 -3.84
C LEU A 488 42.14 -30.39 -2.45
N GLN A 489 42.53 -31.51 -1.82
CA GLN A 489 43.35 -31.53 -0.60
C GLN A 489 44.66 -30.75 -0.80
N ALA A 490 45.41 -31.05 -1.86
CA ALA A 490 46.68 -30.37 -2.15
C ALA A 490 46.50 -28.86 -2.42
N LYS A 491 45.35 -28.42 -2.95
CA LYS A 491 45.03 -27.00 -3.14
C LYS A 491 44.65 -26.31 -1.83
N LEU A 492 43.91 -26.97 -0.95
CA LEU A 492 43.57 -26.45 0.37
C LEU A 492 44.80 -26.32 1.28
N GLU A 493 45.70 -27.30 1.26
CA GLU A 493 46.98 -27.26 2.00
C GLU A 493 47.89 -26.11 1.54
N ARG A 494 47.73 -25.60 0.30
CA ARG A 494 48.44 -24.42 -0.20
C ARG A 494 47.78 -23.09 0.19
N LEU A 495 46.51 -23.11 0.57
CA LEU A 495 45.71 -21.94 0.93
C LEU A 495 45.66 -21.69 2.45
N GLY A 496 45.84 -22.72 3.26
CA GLY A 496 45.94 -22.64 4.72
C GLY A 496 47.33 -22.30 5.19
#